data_AF-A0A1Q7CU96-F1
#
_entry.id   AF-A0A1Q7CU96-F1
#
_cell.length_a   1.000
_cell.length_b   1.000
_cell.length_c   1.000
_cell.angle_alpha   90.00
_cell.angle_beta   90.00
_cell.angle_gamma   90.00
#
_symmetry.space_group_name_H-M   'P 1'
#
loop_
_entity.id
_entity.type
_entity.pdbx_description
1 polymer ?
#
loop_
_entity_poly.entity_id
_entity_poly.type
_entity_poly.pdbx_seq_one_letter_code
_entity_poly.pdbx_strand_id
1 'polypeptide(L)'
;MTKNLVLSLILGISLVILLGISSTAAQEQSIPSWIKNNAKYWSQGQIQDSEFTKGIEYLVNQGIMKIPQTKPIPSQTSSIPSWIKNNAKYWSEGKITDLEFVKGIEYLVESGIIVTNIQADQVQCDPTLWDHVYHPQRLNILEMCTQVSGTIKELTPQPNGDYQIRLALDPNYKFMVNQANVDQQHGNIVLETICQNPSQLQDAVQSCQGWTSIVNIPPVGTHVIATGSYVLDLEHDRLAEIHPVSSIGVILPNGTIWYNKTIAVQNTVPVQNLGAKPDTTSMSLRIDLAEHDYIKRGTIQSMIVEVSDGANPVSGASVTVHVVDALGYTAKDFTGVTDSKGEYSLSWTISSNSKPGSFQVGIDATKDGFIPAHKNFTFDVV
;
A
#
# COMPACT_ATOMS: atom_id res chain seq x y z
N MET A 1 -25.27 16.23 -83.93
CA MET A 1 -26.18 15.11 -83.63
C MET A 1 -25.35 13.93 -83.18
N THR A 2 -25.46 13.50 -81.91
CA THR A 2 -25.59 12.12 -81.39
C THR A 2 -25.10 12.01 -79.93
N LYS A 3 -26.09 11.77 -79.05
CA LYS A 3 -26.13 10.79 -77.92
C LYS A 3 -25.12 10.86 -76.76
N ASN A 4 -25.64 11.38 -75.64
CA ASN A 4 -25.70 10.82 -74.28
C ASN A 4 -24.93 9.53 -73.89
N LEU A 5 -24.41 9.59 -72.64
CA LEU A 5 -24.61 8.67 -71.48
C LEU A 5 -23.46 7.71 -71.02
N VAL A 6 -23.11 7.86 -69.72
CA VAL A 6 -22.74 6.86 -68.67
C VAL A 6 -21.29 6.31 -68.54
N LEU A 7 -20.61 6.79 -67.48
CA LEU A 7 -20.10 6.06 -66.29
C LEU A 7 -19.14 4.85 -66.46
N SER A 8 -17.91 4.97 -65.93
CA SER A 8 -17.40 4.21 -64.76
C SER A 8 -15.88 3.88 -64.81
N LEU A 9 -15.25 4.05 -63.64
CA LEU A 9 -14.04 3.36 -63.11
C LEU A 9 -12.68 3.57 -63.79
N ILE A 10 -11.76 4.23 -63.08
CA ILE A 10 -10.58 3.59 -62.42
C ILE A 10 -10.12 4.55 -61.31
N LEU A 11 -10.13 4.06 -60.06
CA LEU A 11 -9.47 4.67 -58.91
C LEU A 11 -7.95 4.63 -59.12
N GLY A 12 -7.32 5.81 -59.12
CA GLY A 12 -5.88 5.99 -58.95
C GLY A 12 -5.61 6.58 -57.57
N ILE A 13 -5.20 5.70 -56.67
CA ILE A 13 -4.85 5.94 -55.27
C ILE A 13 -3.72 6.98 -55.16
N SER A 14 -3.98 8.07 -54.45
CA SER A 14 -2.95 8.77 -53.68
C SER A 14 -3.57 9.27 -52.40
N LEU A 15 -3.88 8.30 -51.53
CA LEU A 15 -4.12 8.52 -50.13
C LEU A 15 -2.78 8.99 -49.57
N VAL A 16 -2.69 10.27 -49.25
CA VAL A 16 -1.64 10.82 -48.39
C VAL A 16 -1.79 10.11 -47.04
N ILE A 17 -1.10 8.98 -46.90
CA ILE A 17 -0.88 8.34 -45.61
C ILE A 17 0.14 9.24 -44.91
N LEU A 18 -0.38 10.29 -44.28
CA LEU A 18 0.28 10.90 -43.13
C LEU A 18 0.31 9.78 -42.07
N LEU A 19 1.38 8.98 -42.09
CA LEU A 19 1.72 8.10 -41.00
C LEU A 19 1.87 9.01 -39.79
N GLY A 20 0.84 9.05 -38.95
CA GLY A 20 0.95 9.50 -37.58
C GLY A 20 1.98 8.57 -36.93
N ILE A 21 3.24 8.96 -36.99
CA ILE A 21 4.25 8.45 -36.08
C ILE A 21 3.82 9.03 -34.74
N SER A 22 2.97 8.29 -34.03
CA SER A 22 2.81 8.48 -32.60
C SER A 22 4.18 8.22 -32.01
N SER A 23 4.97 9.27 -31.81
CA SER A 23 6.11 9.22 -30.91
C SER A 23 5.51 8.89 -29.55
N THR A 24 5.55 7.62 -29.18
CA THR A 24 5.45 7.21 -27.79
C THR A 24 6.63 7.88 -27.10
N ALA A 25 6.41 9.08 -26.55
CA ALA A 25 7.32 9.65 -25.58
C ALA A 25 7.48 8.57 -24.49
N ALA A 26 8.66 7.98 -24.38
CA ALA A 26 8.96 7.05 -23.31
C ALA A 26 8.63 7.77 -22.02
N GLN A 27 7.66 7.24 -21.27
CA GLN A 27 7.23 7.83 -20.01
C GLN A 27 8.46 7.85 -19.10
N GLU A 28 9.00 9.03 -18.84
CA GLU A 28 10.22 9.19 -18.06
C GLU A 28 9.92 8.75 -16.62
N GLN A 29 10.44 7.60 -16.24
CA GLN A 29 10.32 7.09 -14.88
C GLN A 29 11.11 8.01 -13.95
N SER A 30 10.40 8.67 -13.05
CA SER A 30 11.01 9.51 -12.02
C SER A 30 11.00 8.77 -10.68
N ILE A 31 12.20 8.45 -10.19
CA ILE A 31 12.39 7.86 -8.87
C ILE A 31 12.56 9.01 -7.87
N PRO A 32 11.83 9.01 -6.74
CA PRO A 32 11.98 10.06 -5.74
C PRO A 32 13.43 10.26 -5.28
N SER A 33 13.89 11.50 -5.21
CA SER A 33 15.30 11.84 -4.94
C SER A 33 15.85 11.27 -3.63
N TRP A 34 14.99 11.07 -2.61
CA TRP A 34 15.40 10.50 -1.32
C TRP A 34 15.96 9.07 -1.44
N ILE A 35 15.58 8.32 -2.49
CA ILE A 35 16.11 6.98 -2.77
C ILE A 35 17.60 7.02 -3.13
N LYS A 36 18.08 8.12 -3.74
CA LYS A 36 19.47 8.26 -4.18
C LYS A 36 20.46 8.24 -3.02
N ASN A 37 20.02 8.59 -1.81
CA ASN A 37 20.83 8.49 -0.60
C ASN A 37 21.16 7.03 -0.26
N ASN A 38 20.20 6.11 -0.40
CA ASN A 38 20.43 4.68 -0.14
C ASN A 38 21.43 4.08 -1.15
N ALA A 39 21.34 4.50 -2.41
CA ALA A 39 22.32 4.11 -3.43
C ALA A 39 23.73 4.67 -3.13
N LYS A 40 23.83 5.90 -2.64
CA LYS A 40 25.09 6.50 -2.18
C LYS A 40 25.70 5.67 -1.06
N TYR A 41 24.95 5.41 0.01
CA TYR A 41 25.40 4.68 1.18
C TYR A 41 25.80 3.24 0.84
N TRP A 42 25.03 2.55 0.00
CA TRP A 42 25.40 1.22 -0.49
C TRP A 42 26.70 1.26 -1.31
N SER A 43 26.86 2.21 -2.23
CA SER A 43 28.06 2.31 -3.06
C SER A 43 29.34 2.61 -2.25
N GLN A 44 29.19 3.27 -1.09
CA GLN A 44 30.27 3.59 -0.16
C GLN A 44 30.54 2.47 0.86
N GLY A 45 29.78 1.37 0.80
CA GLY A 45 29.91 0.25 1.74
C GLY A 45 29.33 0.51 3.12
N GLN A 46 28.51 1.56 3.28
CA GLN A 46 27.83 1.89 4.54
C GLN A 46 26.56 1.06 4.74
N ILE A 47 25.97 0.55 3.65
CA ILE A 47 24.85 -0.39 3.66
C ILE A 47 25.30 -1.69 3.02
N GLN A 48 24.86 -2.83 3.59
CA GLN A 48 25.20 -4.15 3.07
C GLN A 48 24.39 -4.49 1.82
N ASP A 49 24.93 -5.36 0.97
CA ASP A 49 24.28 -5.80 -0.26
C ASP A 49 22.84 -6.32 -0.01
N SER A 50 22.62 -7.08 1.07
CA SER A 50 21.31 -7.62 1.46
C SER A 50 20.30 -6.56 1.90
N GLU A 51 20.76 -5.46 2.51
CA GLU A 51 19.90 -4.36 2.94
C GLU A 51 19.48 -3.52 1.72
N PHE A 52 20.43 -3.29 0.83
CA PHE A 52 20.16 -2.59 -0.42
C PHE A 52 19.18 -3.36 -1.32
N THR A 53 19.36 -4.68 -1.49
CA THR A 53 18.46 -5.50 -2.32
C THR A 53 17.04 -5.55 -1.77
N LYS A 54 16.87 -5.64 -0.43
CA LYS A 54 15.53 -5.54 0.21
C LYS A 54 14.88 -4.17 0.00
N GLY A 55 15.67 -3.10 0.06
CA GLY A 55 15.19 -1.75 -0.25
C GLY A 55 14.70 -1.65 -1.69
N ILE A 56 15.45 -2.18 -2.66
CA ILE A 56 15.03 -2.19 -4.07
C ILE A 56 13.79 -3.08 -4.28
N GLU A 57 13.77 -4.26 -3.69
CA GLU A 57 12.60 -5.16 -3.71
C GLU A 57 11.34 -4.42 -3.25
N TYR A 58 11.40 -3.73 -2.11
CA TYR A 58 10.30 -2.91 -1.61
C TYR A 58 9.87 -1.84 -2.63
N LEU A 59 10.81 -1.09 -3.20
CA LEU A 59 10.49 -0.01 -4.16
C LEU A 59 9.82 -0.53 -5.43
N VAL A 60 10.23 -1.71 -5.89
CA VAL A 60 9.59 -2.37 -7.03
C VAL A 60 8.19 -2.83 -6.66
N ASN A 61 8.03 -3.45 -5.49
CA ASN A 61 6.73 -3.96 -5.02
C ASN A 61 5.71 -2.84 -4.76
N GLN A 62 6.15 -1.69 -4.27
CA GLN A 62 5.29 -0.51 -4.05
C GLN A 62 5.03 0.31 -5.34
N GLY A 63 5.54 -0.13 -6.49
CA GLY A 63 5.39 0.59 -7.76
C GLY A 63 6.14 1.92 -7.85
N ILE A 64 6.99 2.23 -6.85
CA ILE A 64 7.84 3.43 -6.80
C ILE A 64 8.96 3.32 -7.85
N MET A 65 9.48 2.10 -8.04
CA MET A 65 10.44 1.76 -9.08
C MET A 65 9.82 0.76 -10.03
N LYS A 66 9.37 1.21 -11.21
CA LYS A 66 8.85 0.32 -12.24
C LYS A 66 10.01 -0.41 -12.91
N ILE A 67 9.90 -1.74 -13.01
CA ILE A 67 10.82 -2.56 -13.80
C ILE A 67 10.02 -3.09 -15.00
N PRO A 68 10.52 -2.95 -16.25
CA PRO A 68 9.90 -3.58 -17.40
C PRO A 68 9.74 -5.09 -17.16
N GLN A 69 8.62 -5.66 -17.59
CA GLN A 69 8.38 -7.09 -17.46
C GLN A 69 9.40 -7.87 -18.31
N THR A 70 10.36 -8.55 -17.67
CA THR A 70 11.35 -9.38 -18.36
C THR A 70 11.35 -10.82 -17.85
N LYS A 71 11.73 -11.76 -18.72
CA LYS A 71 11.75 -13.20 -18.39
C LYS A 71 13.04 -13.52 -17.63
N PRO A 72 13.00 -14.34 -16.55
CA PRO A 72 14.20 -14.73 -15.83
C PRO A 72 15.22 -15.41 -16.75
N ILE A 73 16.48 -14.99 -16.65
CA ILE A 73 17.61 -15.62 -17.35
C ILE A 73 18.26 -16.60 -16.37
N PRO A 74 18.38 -17.90 -16.70
CA PRO A 74 19.10 -18.83 -15.83
C PRO A 74 20.60 -18.46 -15.82
N SER A 75 21.07 -17.84 -14.74
CA SER A 75 22.51 -17.61 -14.52
C SER A 75 22.94 -17.75 -13.05
N GLN A 76 24.19 -18.19 -12.89
CA GLN A 76 24.74 -18.91 -11.73
C GLN A 76 25.48 -18.02 -10.71
N THR A 77 25.03 -16.80 -10.45
CA THR A 77 25.74 -15.90 -9.52
C THR A 77 24.87 -15.47 -8.35
N SER A 78 25.28 -15.85 -7.14
CA SER A 78 24.64 -15.46 -5.88
C SER A 78 25.08 -14.08 -5.36
N SER A 79 25.88 -13.32 -6.11
CA SER A 79 26.50 -12.07 -5.67
C SER A 79 26.27 -10.92 -6.65
N ILE A 80 26.03 -9.72 -6.14
CA ILE A 80 25.80 -8.52 -6.94
C ILE A 80 27.06 -8.15 -7.73
N PRO A 81 27.00 -8.03 -9.07
CA PRO A 81 28.13 -7.56 -9.86
C PRO A 81 28.57 -6.13 -9.49
N SER A 82 29.89 -5.91 -9.45
CA SER A 82 30.45 -4.61 -9.04
C SER A 82 30.04 -3.44 -9.96
N TRP A 83 29.70 -3.70 -11.22
CA TRP A 83 29.23 -2.66 -12.14
C TRP A 83 27.89 -2.05 -11.69
N ILE A 84 27.04 -2.81 -10.99
CA ILE A 84 25.77 -2.32 -10.45
C ILE A 84 26.03 -1.38 -9.27
N LYS A 85 27.03 -1.70 -8.44
CA LYS A 85 27.47 -0.85 -7.34
C LYS A 85 28.08 0.47 -7.85
N ASN A 86 28.81 0.42 -8.97
CA ASN A 86 29.28 1.62 -9.66
C ASN A 86 28.11 2.46 -10.22
N ASN A 87 27.09 1.82 -10.81
CA ASN A 87 25.90 2.51 -11.28
C ASN A 87 25.14 3.20 -10.13
N ALA A 88 25.02 2.57 -8.96
CA ALA A 88 24.44 3.21 -7.77
C ALA A 88 25.21 4.47 -7.35
N LYS A 89 26.55 4.44 -7.39
CA LYS A 89 27.38 5.63 -7.16
C LYS A 89 27.07 6.71 -8.17
N TYR A 90 27.14 6.40 -9.47
CA TYR A 90 26.89 7.36 -10.53
C TYR A 90 25.48 7.95 -10.48
N TRP A 91 24.48 7.14 -10.14
CA TRP A 91 23.11 7.56 -10.00
C TRP A 91 22.94 8.53 -8.83
N SER A 92 23.58 8.25 -7.69
CA SER A 92 23.56 9.13 -6.53
C SER A 92 24.29 10.47 -6.76
N GLU A 93 25.26 10.49 -7.68
CA GLU A 93 25.99 11.70 -8.09
C GLU A 93 25.30 12.44 -9.25
N GLY A 94 24.14 11.98 -9.71
CA GLY A 94 23.41 12.57 -10.85
C GLY A 94 24.09 12.38 -12.21
N LYS A 95 25.02 11.44 -12.33
CA LYS A 95 25.78 11.15 -13.56
C LYS A 95 25.07 10.20 -14.52
N ILE A 96 24.12 9.42 -14.01
CA ILE A 96 23.20 8.61 -14.82
C ILE A 96 21.76 8.90 -14.41
N THR A 97 20.86 8.73 -15.36
CA THR A 97 19.41 8.92 -15.21
C THR A 97 18.77 7.79 -14.39
N ASP A 98 17.55 8.02 -13.92
CA ASP A 98 16.74 7.01 -13.23
C ASP A 98 16.49 5.79 -14.12
N LEU A 99 16.25 6.00 -15.42
CA LEU A 99 16.10 4.92 -16.41
C LEU A 99 17.39 4.09 -16.57
N GLU A 100 18.56 4.74 -16.61
CA GLU A 100 19.84 4.02 -16.72
C GLU A 100 20.16 3.22 -15.46
N PHE A 101 19.80 3.73 -14.28
CA PHE A 101 19.93 2.98 -13.04
C PHE A 101 18.95 1.79 -12.98
N VAL A 102 17.70 1.99 -13.40
CA VAL A 102 16.66 0.95 -13.48
C VAL A 102 17.07 -0.23 -14.35
N LYS A 103 17.80 -0.02 -15.45
CA LYS A 103 18.37 -1.12 -16.26
C LYS A 103 19.34 -2.00 -15.48
N GLY A 104 20.06 -1.43 -14.52
CA GLY A 104 20.92 -2.19 -13.60
C GLY A 104 20.11 -3.02 -12.61
N ILE A 105 18.98 -2.50 -12.15
CA ILE A 105 18.05 -3.22 -11.29
C ILE A 105 17.32 -4.33 -12.05
N GLU A 106 16.87 -4.06 -13.28
CA GLU A 106 16.28 -5.04 -14.19
C GLU A 106 17.18 -6.28 -14.33
N TYR A 107 18.48 -6.09 -14.51
CA TYR A 107 19.44 -7.20 -14.52
C TYR A 107 19.44 -8.02 -13.21
N LEU A 108 19.37 -7.36 -12.04
CA LEU A 108 19.32 -8.05 -10.75
C LEU A 108 18.05 -8.90 -10.61
N VAL A 109 16.93 -8.42 -11.15
CA VAL A 109 15.66 -9.15 -11.20
C VAL A 109 15.76 -10.35 -12.15
N GLU A 110 16.27 -10.14 -13.37
CA GLU A 110 16.46 -11.20 -14.35
C GLU A 110 17.40 -12.31 -13.86
N SER A 111 18.40 -11.93 -13.07
CA SER A 111 19.40 -12.84 -12.50
C SER A 111 18.94 -13.53 -11.21
N GLY A 112 17.73 -13.22 -10.70
CA GLY A 112 17.19 -13.77 -9.46
C GLY A 112 17.94 -13.34 -8.19
N ILE A 113 18.77 -12.30 -8.27
CA ILE A 113 19.47 -11.70 -7.12
C ILE A 113 18.50 -10.84 -6.32
N ILE A 114 17.61 -10.13 -7.02
CA ILE A 114 16.43 -9.50 -6.45
C ILE A 114 15.23 -10.34 -6.89
N VAL A 115 14.55 -10.93 -5.93
CA VAL A 115 13.26 -11.59 -6.19
C VAL A 115 12.21 -10.49 -6.12
N THR A 116 11.68 -10.09 -7.27
CA THR A 116 10.52 -9.19 -7.31
C THR A 116 9.25 -10.01 -7.37
N ASN A 117 8.20 -9.48 -6.77
CA ASN A 117 6.91 -10.12 -6.63
C ASN A 117 6.08 -10.17 -7.92
N ILE A 118 6.74 -10.14 -9.08
CA ILE A 118 6.12 -10.20 -10.41
C ILE A 118 6.17 -11.64 -10.95
N GLN A 119 5.63 -12.58 -10.20
CA GLN A 119 5.11 -13.86 -10.68
C GLN A 119 3.97 -14.27 -9.73
N ALA A 120 2.90 -14.83 -10.28
CA ALA A 120 1.62 -15.11 -9.62
C ALA A 120 1.76 -16.03 -8.39
N ASP A 121 1.88 -15.43 -7.19
CA ASP A 121 1.47 -15.97 -5.88
C ASP A 121 1.71 -14.90 -4.79
N GLN A 122 1.28 -13.66 -5.06
CA GLN A 122 1.41 -12.56 -4.13
C GLN A 122 0.26 -12.49 -3.15
N VAL A 123 0.61 -12.15 -1.91
CA VAL A 123 -0.29 -11.58 -0.92
C VAL A 123 -1.00 -10.36 -1.55
N GLN A 124 -2.16 -10.59 -2.15
CA GLN A 124 -2.94 -9.52 -2.75
C GLN A 124 -4.05 -9.12 -1.78
N CYS A 125 -3.91 -7.93 -1.22
CA CYS A 125 -5.03 -7.27 -0.56
C CYS A 125 -5.96 -6.67 -1.61
N ASP A 126 -7.25 -6.65 -1.31
CA ASP A 126 -8.24 -5.95 -2.12
C ASP A 126 -8.43 -4.55 -1.54
N PRO A 127 -7.87 -3.50 -2.18
CA PRO A 127 -7.94 -2.15 -1.64
C PRO A 127 -9.37 -1.60 -1.66
N THR A 128 -10.27 -2.16 -2.48
CA THR A 128 -11.67 -1.71 -2.56
C THR A 128 -12.45 -2.04 -1.30
N LEU A 129 -11.97 -2.98 -0.47
CA LEU A 129 -12.64 -3.30 0.80
C LEU A 129 -12.68 -2.12 1.77
N TRP A 130 -11.75 -1.17 1.67
CA TRP A 130 -11.76 0.03 2.48
C TRP A 130 -13.00 0.91 2.29
N ASP A 131 -13.71 0.78 1.16
CA ASP A 131 -14.99 1.44 0.94
C ASP A 131 -16.11 0.98 1.86
N HIS A 132 -15.95 -0.23 2.39
CA HIS A 132 -16.95 -0.92 3.16
C HIS A 132 -16.57 -0.99 4.64
N VAL A 133 -15.44 -0.38 5.02
CA VAL A 133 -15.06 -0.18 6.41
C VAL A 133 -15.93 0.92 7.00
N TYR A 134 -16.66 0.59 8.05
CA TYR A 134 -17.37 1.58 8.86
C TYR A 134 -16.36 2.34 9.73
N HIS A 135 -16.39 3.68 9.75
CA HIS A 135 -15.45 4.54 10.50
C HIS A 135 -13.95 4.31 10.23
N PRO A 136 -13.48 4.39 8.97
CA PRO A 136 -12.07 4.12 8.64
C PRO A 136 -11.08 5.06 9.37
N GLN A 137 -11.51 6.26 9.75
CA GLN A 137 -10.71 7.25 10.48
C GLN A 137 -10.26 6.81 11.88
N ARG A 138 -10.87 5.77 12.46
CA ARG A 138 -10.43 5.22 13.77
C ARG A 138 -9.18 4.35 13.64
N LEU A 139 -8.80 3.97 12.42
CA LEU A 139 -7.75 3.00 12.16
C LEU A 139 -6.44 3.72 11.86
N ASN A 140 -5.42 3.42 12.64
CA ASN A 140 -4.04 3.76 12.33
C ASN A 140 -3.42 2.63 11.49
N ILE A 141 -3.03 2.91 10.26
CA ILE A 141 -2.55 1.90 9.32
C ILE A 141 -1.05 1.72 9.50
N LEU A 142 -0.64 0.51 9.87
CA LEU A 142 0.77 0.14 10.00
C LEU A 142 1.31 -0.44 8.70
N GLU A 143 0.53 -1.28 8.02
CA GLU A 143 0.85 -1.81 6.69
C GLU A 143 -0.43 -1.93 5.87
N MET A 144 -0.44 -1.33 4.67
CA MET A 144 -1.60 -1.40 3.77
C MET A 144 -1.93 -2.83 3.32
N CYS A 145 -0.92 -3.70 3.25
CA CYS A 145 -1.14 -5.10 2.94
C CYS A 145 -0.10 -6.00 3.60
N THR A 146 -0.58 -6.96 4.39
CA THR A 146 0.24 -7.97 5.04
C THR A 146 -0.40 -9.36 4.95
N GLN A 147 0.35 -10.37 5.36
CA GLN A 147 -0.12 -11.73 5.52
C GLN A 147 0.41 -12.34 6.81
N VAL A 148 -0.49 -13.00 7.53
CA VAL A 148 -0.17 -13.69 8.79
C VAL A 148 -0.75 -15.09 8.75
N SER A 149 -0.12 -16.03 9.47
CA SER A 149 -0.69 -17.36 9.69
C SER A 149 -0.93 -17.64 11.16
N GLY A 150 -1.91 -18.49 11.45
CA GLY A 150 -2.30 -18.83 12.80
C GLY A 150 -3.51 -19.75 12.87
N THR A 151 -3.97 -20.04 14.08
CA THR A 151 -5.13 -20.91 14.33
C THR A 151 -6.32 -20.10 14.81
N ILE A 152 -7.48 -20.25 14.18
CA ILE A 152 -8.72 -19.59 14.60
C ILE A 152 -9.13 -20.12 15.98
N LYS A 153 -9.34 -19.22 16.94
CA LYS A 153 -9.75 -19.53 18.31
C LYS A 153 -11.20 -19.20 18.60
N GLU A 154 -11.71 -18.15 18.00
CA GLU A 154 -13.05 -17.65 18.26
C GLU A 154 -13.57 -16.88 17.05
N LEU A 155 -14.88 -16.93 16.85
CA LEU A 155 -15.61 -16.25 15.78
C LEU A 155 -16.80 -15.53 16.42
N THR A 156 -16.81 -14.20 16.37
CA THR A 156 -17.81 -13.38 17.04
C THR A 156 -18.49 -12.45 16.03
N PRO A 157 -19.80 -12.60 15.77
CA PRO A 157 -20.54 -11.65 14.94
C PRO A 157 -20.70 -10.32 15.66
N GLN A 158 -20.53 -9.22 14.93
CA GLN A 158 -20.62 -7.87 15.47
C GLN A 158 -21.95 -7.19 15.07
N PRO A 159 -22.49 -6.27 15.89
CA PRO A 159 -23.73 -5.55 15.57
C PRO A 159 -23.68 -4.73 14.28
N ASN A 160 -22.50 -4.28 13.85
CA ASN A 160 -22.30 -3.56 12.59
C ASN A 160 -22.37 -4.45 11.34
N GLY A 161 -22.55 -5.77 11.52
CA GLY A 161 -22.59 -6.73 10.41
C GLY A 161 -21.26 -7.44 10.13
N ASP A 162 -20.19 -7.10 10.85
CA ASP A 162 -18.88 -7.69 10.66
C ASP A 162 -18.72 -9.01 11.45
N TYR A 163 -17.60 -9.70 11.24
CA TYR A 163 -17.11 -10.71 12.17
C TYR A 163 -15.75 -10.30 12.71
N GLN A 164 -15.60 -10.43 14.02
CA GLN A 164 -14.32 -10.38 14.71
C GLN A 164 -13.83 -11.81 14.97
N ILE A 165 -12.60 -12.10 14.57
CA ILE A 165 -11.98 -13.43 14.65
C ILE A 165 -10.75 -13.33 15.54
N ARG A 166 -10.66 -14.17 16.57
CA ARG A 166 -9.41 -14.30 17.33
C ARG A 166 -8.51 -15.30 16.64
N LEU A 167 -7.36 -14.83 16.14
CA LEU A 167 -6.36 -15.68 15.52
C LEU A 167 -5.15 -15.82 16.45
N ALA A 168 -4.88 -17.05 16.89
CA ALA A 168 -3.65 -17.37 17.59
C ALA A 168 -2.51 -17.44 16.57
N LEU A 169 -1.69 -16.40 16.51
CA LEU A 169 -0.59 -16.27 15.56
C LEU A 169 0.46 -17.36 15.71
N ASP A 170 0.97 -17.82 14.58
CA ASP A 170 2.16 -18.68 14.53
C ASP A 170 3.38 -17.94 15.12
N PRO A 171 4.40 -18.67 15.64
CA PRO A 171 5.52 -18.06 16.37
C PRO A 171 6.21 -16.90 15.64
N ASN A 172 6.33 -16.99 14.32
CA ASN A 172 7.01 -15.99 13.51
C ASN A 172 6.27 -14.64 13.44
N TYR A 173 4.96 -14.62 13.72
CA TYR A 173 4.13 -13.40 13.66
C TYR A 173 3.76 -12.85 15.04
N LYS A 174 4.18 -13.50 16.14
CA LYS A 174 3.83 -13.07 17.50
C LYS A 174 4.24 -11.64 17.86
N PHE A 175 5.16 -11.04 17.12
CA PHE A 175 5.55 -9.64 17.30
C PHE A 175 4.45 -8.64 16.89
N MET A 176 3.40 -9.09 16.17
CA MET A 176 2.31 -8.25 15.67
C MET A 176 1.16 -8.06 16.67
N VAL A 177 1.18 -8.72 17.83
CA VAL A 177 0.21 -8.46 18.89
C VAL A 177 0.77 -7.45 19.89
N ASN A 178 -0.08 -6.59 20.43
CA ASN A 178 0.30 -5.63 21.45
C ASN A 178 -0.33 -5.96 22.82
N GLN A 179 -0.11 -5.08 23.80
CA GLN A 179 -0.61 -5.30 25.16
C GLN A 179 -2.14 -5.31 25.23
N ALA A 180 -2.84 -4.51 24.42
CA ALA A 180 -4.30 -4.53 24.37
C ALA A 180 -4.81 -5.90 23.87
N ASN A 181 -4.15 -6.50 22.86
CA ASN A 181 -4.47 -7.87 22.45
C ASN A 181 -4.21 -8.88 23.57
N VAL A 182 -3.13 -8.72 24.34
CA VAL A 182 -2.84 -9.59 25.49
C VAL A 182 -3.95 -9.52 26.54
N ASP A 183 -4.34 -8.31 26.91
CA ASP A 183 -5.28 -8.06 28.01
C ASP A 183 -6.72 -8.42 27.63
N GLN A 184 -7.13 -8.11 26.40
CA GLN A 184 -8.54 -8.19 25.97
C GLN A 184 -8.83 -9.37 25.04
N GLN A 185 -7.83 -9.82 24.27
CA GLN A 185 -7.98 -10.88 23.26
C GLN A 185 -7.17 -12.14 23.61
N HIS A 186 -6.68 -12.23 24.85
CA HIS A 186 -5.87 -13.34 25.36
C HIS A 186 -4.60 -13.59 24.54
N GLY A 187 -3.99 -12.53 24.01
CA GLY A 187 -2.76 -12.57 23.21
C GLY A 187 -2.98 -13.00 21.75
N ASN A 188 -4.23 -13.05 21.28
CA ASN A 188 -4.56 -13.31 19.87
C ASN A 188 -4.67 -11.98 19.11
N ILE A 189 -4.27 -11.99 17.83
CA ILE A 189 -4.58 -10.87 16.94
C ILE A 189 -6.05 -10.94 16.55
N VAL A 190 -6.66 -9.78 16.30
CA VAL A 190 -8.00 -9.68 15.74
C VAL A 190 -7.90 -9.75 14.21
N LEU A 191 -8.72 -10.59 13.57
CA LEU A 191 -9.06 -10.39 12.16
C LEU A 191 -10.49 -9.85 12.11
N GLU A 192 -10.71 -8.77 11.37
CA GLU A 192 -12.04 -8.19 11.21
C GLU A 192 -12.45 -8.24 9.73
N THR A 193 -13.39 -9.15 9.44
CA THR A 193 -14.00 -9.26 8.12
C THR A 193 -15.28 -8.44 8.08
N ILE A 194 -15.38 -7.55 7.09
CA ILE A 194 -16.47 -6.56 7.00
C ILE A 194 -17.71 -7.09 6.27
N CYS A 195 -18.89 -6.53 6.55
CA CYS A 195 -20.16 -6.77 5.83
C CYS A 195 -20.51 -8.24 5.59
N GLN A 196 -20.36 -9.08 6.62
CA GLN A 196 -20.64 -10.51 6.56
C GLN A 196 -22.10 -10.83 6.87
N ASN A 197 -22.75 -9.98 7.66
CA ASN A 197 -24.15 -10.07 8.05
C ASN A 197 -24.84 -8.71 7.85
N PRO A 198 -26.18 -8.67 7.77
CA PRO A 198 -26.92 -7.41 7.83
C PRO A 198 -26.61 -6.64 9.13
N SER A 199 -26.22 -5.37 9.00
CA SER A 199 -25.97 -4.50 10.14
C SER A 199 -27.24 -4.26 10.96
N GLN A 200 -27.11 -4.30 12.28
CA GLN A 200 -28.11 -3.85 13.25
C GLN A 200 -27.93 -2.37 13.63
N LEU A 201 -26.79 -1.76 13.28
CA LEU A 201 -26.46 -0.35 13.52
C LEU A 201 -26.82 0.49 12.29
N GLN A 202 -27.72 1.46 12.48
CA GLN A 202 -28.31 2.25 11.39
C GLN A 202 -27.29 3.08 10.59
N ASP A 203 -26.26 3.56 11.26
CA ASP A 203 -25.16 4.35 10.70
C ASP A 203 -24.10 3.48 9.99
N ALA A 204 -23.94 2.22 10.36
CA ALA A 204 -23.07 1.27 9.65
C ALA A 204 -23.72 0.68 8.38
N VAL A 205 -25.05 0.78 8.22
CA VAL A 205 -25.78 0.25 7.03
C VAL A 205 -25.22 0.81 5.73
N GLN A 206 -24.82 2.08 5.72
CA GLN A 206 -24.33 2.76 4.51
C GLN A 206 -22.99 2.16 4.02
N SER A 207 -22.09 1.78 4.92
CA SER A 207 -20.79 1.17 4.56
C SER A 207 -20.98 -0.13 3.77
N CYS A 208 -21.99 -0.93 4.11
CA CYS A 208 -22.29 -2.21 3.44
C CYS A 208 -23.41 -2.12 2.40
N GLN A 209 -23.85 -0.92 2.00
CA GLN A 209 -25.01 -0.80 1.14
C GLN A 209 -24.75 -1.40 -0.25
N GLY A 210 -25.56 -2.41 -0.63
CA GLY A 210 -25.47 -3.05 -1.93
C GLY A 210 -24.28 -3.98 -2.11
N TRP A 211 -23.53 -4.27 -1.03
CA TRP A 211 -22.36 -5.13 -1.04
C TRP A 211 -22.35 -6.08 0.15
N THR A 212 -21.86 -7.30 -0.05
CA THR A 212 -21.66 -8.30 0.99
C THR A 212 -20.31 -8.96 0.77
N SER A 213 -19.61 -9.26 1.86
CA SER A 213 -18.29 -9.87 1.77
C SER A 213 -18.33 -11.26 1.14
N ILE A 214 -17.28 -11.53 0.35
CA ILE A 214 -17.02 -12.84 -0.27
C ILE A 214 -15.97 -13.64 0.51
N VAL A 215 -15.44 -13.09 1.61
CA VAL A 215 -14.42 -13.76 2.43
C VAL A 215 -15.07 -14.89 3.22
N ASN A 216 -14.73 -16.12 2.86
CA ASN A 216 -15.13 -17.30 3.61
C ASN A 216 -14.30 -17.43 4.89
N ILE A 217 -14.97 -17.57 6.03
CA ILE A 217 -14.32 -17.75 7.33
C ILE A 217 -14.29 -19.25 7.68
N PRO A 218 -13.11 -19.89 7.79
CA PRO A 218 -13.02 -21.29 8.19
C PRO A 218 -13.47 -21.53 9.65
N PRO A 219 -13.86 -22.76 10.02
CA PRO A 219 -14.28 -23.07 11.39
C PRO A 219 -13.18 -22.82 12.44
N VAL A 220 -13.62 -22.59 13.69
CA VAL A 220 -12.72 -22.55 14.86
C VAL A 220 -11.85 -23.81 14.92
N GLY A 221 -10.56 -23.63 15.23
CA GLY A 221 -9.55 -24.68 15.26
C GLY A 221 -8.79 -24.86 13.95
N THR A 222 -9.21 -24.22 12.85
CA THR A 222 -8.52 -24.30 11.55
C THR A 222 -7.23 -23.49 11.56
N HIS A 223 -6.15 -24.07 11.02
CA HIS A 223 -4.90 -23.36 10.73
C HIS A 223 -5.02 -22.66 9.38
N VAL A 224 -4.81 -21.34 9.38
CA VAL A 224 -5.13 -20.48 8.24
C VAL A 224 -3.99 -19.50 7.97
N ILE A 225 -4.00 -19.01 6.74
CA ILE A 225 -3.27 -17.82 6.31
C ILE A 225 -4.29 -16.73 6.02
N ALA A 226 -4.12 -15.55 6.61
CA ALA A 226 -5.00 -14.40 6.47
C ALA A 226 -4.23 -13.24 5.83
N THR A 227 -4.85 -12.58 4.86
CA THR A 227 -4.30 -11.43 4.14
C THR A 227 -5.22 -10.24 4.31
N GLY A 228 -4.67 -9.08 4.60
CA GLY A 228 -5.41 -7.82 4.78
C GLY A 228 -4.50 -6.70 5.24
N SER A 229 -5.07 -5.54 5.55
CA SER A 229 -4.32 -4.40 6.09
C SER A 229 -4.04 -4.61 7.57
N TYR A 230 -2.82 -4.28 8.03
CA TYR A 230 -2.45 -4.34 9.44
C TYR A 230 -2.64 -2.96 10.07
N VAL A 231 -3.50 -2.88 11.08
CA VAL A 231 -3.95 -1.62 11.67
C VAL A 231 -3.96 -1.69 13.20
N LEU A 232 -4.00 -0.52 13.84
CA LEU A 232 -4.38 -0.35 15.24
C LEU A 232 -5.74 0.34 15.30
N ASP A 233 -6.72 -0.26 15.98
CA ASP A 233 -8.04 0.35 16.20
C ASP A 233 -8.01 1.29 17.41
N LEU A 234 -8.02 2.59 17.16
CA LEU A 234 -7.89 3.62 18.19
C LEU A 234 -9.15 3.80 19.07
N GLU A 235 -10.33 3.36 18.61
CA GLU A 235 -11.58 3.40 19.38
C GLU A 235 -11.73 2.19 20.30
N HIS A 236 -10.98 1.11 20.05
CA HIS A 236 -10.95 -0.11 20.83
C HIS A 236 -9.59 -0.33 21.52
N ASP A 237 -9.15 0.65 22.32
CA ASP A 237 -7.91 0.59 23.11
C ASP A 237 -6.64 0.25 22.31
N ARG A 238 -6.58 0.63 21.03
CA ARG A 238 -5.46 0.36 20.12
C ARG A 238 -5.24 -1.13 19.87
N LEU A 239 -6.29 -1.96 19.80
CA LEU A 239 -6.15 -3.37 19.40
C LEU A 239 -5.42 -3.49 18.07
N ALA A 240 -4.45 -4.41 17.99
CA ALA A 240 -3.80 -4.74 16.72
C ALA A 240 -4.66 -5.72 15.93
N GLU A 241 -4.92 -5.37 14.67
CA GLU A 241 -5.89 -6.09 13.84
C GLU A 241 -5.39 -6.27 12.40
N ILE A 242 -5.85 -7.35 11.75
CA ILE A 242 -5.89 -7.43 10.30
C ILE A 242 -7.30 -6.99 9.86
N HIS A 243 -7.42 -5.76 9.38
CA HIS A 243 -8.68 -5.13 9.02
C HIS A 243 -8.49 -4.03 7.95
N PRO A 244 -9.24 -4.08 6.83
CA PRO A 244 -10.13 -5.16 6.44
C PRO A 244 -9.37 -6.41 5.99
N VAL A 245 -9.92 -7.58 6.30
CA VAL A 245 -9.40 -8.86 5.77
C VAL A 245 -9.79 -9.01 4.30
N SER A 246 -8.80 -9.21 3.43
CA SER A 246 -8.99 -9.47 2.00
C SER A 246 -9.19 -10.94 1.66
N SER A 247 -8.51 -11.85 2.35
CA SER A 247 -8.71 -13.29 2.15
C SER A 247 -8.29 -14.12 3.35
N ILE A 248 -8.89 -15.31 3.47
CA ILE A 248 -8.49 -16.34 4.42
C ILE A 248 -8.37 -17.67 3.65
N GLY A 249 -7.17 -18.25 3.66
CA GLY A 249 -6.87 -19.56 3.09
C GLY A 249 -6.61 -20.58 4.19
N VAL A 250 -7.01 -21.83 4.00
CA VAL A 250 -6.70 -22.93 4.92
C VAL A 250 -5.30 -23.46 4.59
N ILE A 251 -4.43 -23.55 5.59
CA ILE A 251 -3.14 -24.21 5.45
C ILE A 251 -3.35 -25.71 5.67
N LEU A 252 -3.15 -26.49 4.61
CA LEU A 252 -3.28 -27.95 4.66
C LEU A 252 -2.03 -28.58 5.28
N PRO A 253 -2.11 -29.82 5.82
CA PRO A 253 -0.97 -30.49 6.47
C PRO A 253 0.28 -30.67 5.60
N ASN A 254 0.12 -30.65 4.27
CA ASN A 254 1.21 -30.71 3.30
C ASN A 254 1.85 -29.33 3.00
N GLY A 255 1.43 -28.27 3.70
CA GLY A 255 1.88 -26.90 3.51
C GLY A 255 1.22 -26.14 2.36
N THR A 256 0.30 -26.76 1.61
CA THR A 256 -0.43 -26.08 0.53
C THR A 256 -1.56 -25.22 1.08
N ILE A 257 -1.83 -24.08 0.44
CA ILE A 257 -2.91 -23.18 0.83
C ILE A 257 -4.14 -23.48 -0.03
N TRP A 258 -5.27 -23.74 0.63
CA TRP A 258 -6.56 -23.89 -0.02
C TRP A 258 -7.46 -22.70 0.29
N TYR A 259 -7.82 -21.96 -0.75
CA TYR A 259 -8.86 -20.93 -0.66
C TYR A 259 -10.20 -21.55 -1.04
N ASN A 260 -11.19 -21.40 -0.17
CA ASN A 260 -12.56 -21.71 -0.54
C ASN A 260 -13.03 -20.66 -1.56
N LYS A 261 -12.85 -20.92 -2.85
CA LYS A 261 -13.46 -20.13 -3.91
C LYS A 261 -14.94 -20.50 -3.96
N THR A 262 -15.78 -19.74 -3.27
CA THR A 262 -17.17 -19.66 -3.72
C THR A 262 -17.09 -19.04 -5.10
N ILE A 263 -17.36 -19.83 -6.16
CA ILE A 263 -17.62 -19.26 -7.48
C ILE A 263 -18.69 -18.20 -7.23
N ALA A 264 -18.42 -16.95 -7.59
CA ALA A 264 -19.43 -15.91 -7.63
C ALA A 264 -20.51 -16.41 -8.59
N VAL A 265 -21.53 -17.08 -8.04
CA VAL A 265 -22.79 -17.24 -8.73
C VAL A 265 -23.24 -15.79 -8.90
N GLN A 266 -23.31 -15.36 -10.16
CA GLN A 266 -24.07 -14.20 -10.59
C GLN A 266 -25.51 -14.39 -10.09
N ASN A 267 -25.75 -14.10 -8.82
CA ASN A 267 -27.08 -13.99 -8.27
C ASN A 267 -27.62 -12.66 -8.79
N THR A 268 -28.17 -12.71 -10.00
CA THR A 268 -29.16 -11.76 -10.48
C THR A 268 -30.40 -11.88 -9.59
N VAL A 269 -30.30 -11.40 -8.35
CA VAL A 269 -31.47 -10.85 -7.67
C VAL A 269 -31.73 -9.52 -8.36
N PRO A 270 -32.96 -9.21 -8.80
CA PRO A 270 -33.23 -7.94 -9.45
C PRO A 270 -32.97 -6.82 -8.45
N VAL A 271 -31.83 -6.16 -8.61
CA VAL A 271 -31.49 -4.89 -7.99
C VAL A 271 -32.60 -3.94 -8.38
N GLN A 272 -33.49 -3.61 -7.44
CA GLN A 272 -34.29 -2.41 -7.58
C GLN A 272 -33.29 -1.25 -7.66
N ASN A 273 -33.33 -0.50 -8.77
CA ASN A 273 -32.52 0.68 -9.03
C ASN A 273 -32.44 1.59 -7.79
N LEU A 274 -31.34 1.46 -7.05
CA LEU A 274 -30.90 2.36 -6.00
C LEU A 274 -29.42 2.59 -6.30
N GLY A 275 -29.04 3.84 -6.54
CA GLY A 275 -27.83 4.24 -7.26
C GLY A 275 -26.56 3.51 -6.81
N ALA A 276 -25.76 3.09 -7.78
CA ALA A 276 -24.41 2.57 -7.55
C ALA A 276 -23.60 3.61 -6.76
N LYS A 277 -22.84 3.15 -5.75
CA LYS A 277 -21.79 3.96 -5.13
C LYS A 277 -20.81 4.39 -6.25
N PRO A 278 -20.42 5.67 -6.35
CA PRO A 278 -19.50 6.12 -7.40
C PRO A 278 -18.19 5.33 -7.38
N ASP A 279 -17.56 5.16 -8.54
CA ASP A 279 -16.25 4.51 -8.68
C ASP A 279 -15.26 5.08 -7.66
N THR A 280 -14.63 4.21 -6.89
CA THR A 280 -13.77 4.59 -5.78
C THR A 280 -12.48 5.24 -6.27
N THR A 281 -12.19 6.44 -5.76
CA THR A 281 -10.95 7.15 -6.09
C THR A 281 -9.88 6.88 -5.02
N SER A 282 -8.66 6.58 -5.45
CA SER A 282 -7.51 6.46 -4.54
C SER A 282 -7.03 7.83 -4.10
N MET A 283 -6.76 8.01 -2.80
CA MET A 283 -6.05 9.19 -2.31
C MET A 283 -4.54 9.05 -2.48
N SER A 284 -3.85 10.18 -2.49
CA SER A 284 -2.40 10.27 -2.53
C SER A 284 -1.91 11.33 -1.54
N LEU A 285 -0.71 11.10 -1.00
CA LEU A 285 -0.08 11.97 0.00
C LEU A 285 1.17 12.65 -0.52
N ARG A 286 1.18 13.98 -0.46
CA ARG A 286 2.38 14.81 -0.56
C ARG A 286 2.69 15.42 0.81
N ILE A 287 3.97 15.42 1.17
CA ILE A 287 4.44 15.82 2.48
C ILE A 287 5.51 16.89 2.29
N ASP A 288 5.37 18.00 3.00
CA ASP A 288 6.38 19.05 3.09
C ASP A 288 6.75 19.27 4.56
N LEU A 289 7.94 18.81 4.95
CA LEU A 289 8.52 19.02 6.28
C LEU A 289 9.48 20.22 6.22
N ALA A 290 9.49 21.13 7.18
CA ALA A 290 10.27 22.37 7.04
C ALA A 290 11.80 22.19 7.01
N GLU A 291 12.36 21.21 7.74
CA GLU A 291 13.80 20.89 7.76
C GLU A 291 14.03 19.41 7.47
N HIS A 292 14.89 19.07 6.50
CA HIS A 292 15.02 17.69 5.99
C HIS A 292 16.36 16.99 6.27
N ASP A 293 17.46 17.73 6.43
CA ASP A 293 18.79 17.12 6.50
C ASP A 293 19.13 16.64 7.92
N TYR A 294 19.05 17.54 8.91
CA TYR A 294 19.28 17.22 10.32
C TYR A 294 18.47 18.16 11.19
N ILE A 295 17.57 17.60 12.00
CA ILE A 295 16.69 18.38 12.84
C ILE A 295 17.32 18.55 14.22
N LYS A 296 17.64 19.79 14.56
CA LYS A 296 18.26 20.09 15.85
C LYS A 296 17.24 19.97 16.98
N ARG A 297 17.64 19.34 18.09
CA ARG A 297 16.81 19.35 19.31
C ARG A 297 16.47 20.76 19.79
N GLY A 298 15.25 20.94 20.27
CA GLY A 298 14.70 22.21 20.72
C GLY A 298 14.14 23.10 19.62
N THR A 299 14.19 22.70 18.34
CA THR A 299 13.58 23.46 17.24
C THR A 299 12.11 23.08 17.06
N ILE A 300 11.35 24.01 16.47
CA ILE A 300 9.97 23.75 16.02
C ILE A 300 10.05 23.22 14.60
N GLN A 301 9.44 22.06 14.38
CA GLN A 301 9.19 21.51 13.06
C GLN A 301 7.75 21.77 12.67
N SER A 302 7.57 22.12 11.40
CA SER A 302 6.26 22.27 10.78
C SER A 302 6.15 21.30 9.61
N MET A 303 4.97 20.71 9.45
CA MET A 303 4.69 19.79 8.36
C MET A 303 3.33 20.13 7.73
N ILE A 304 3.28 20.09 6.41
CA ILE A 304 2.04 20.15 5.64
C ILE A 304 1.81 18.78 5.00
N VAL A 305 0.63 18.22 5.26
CA VAL A 305 0.13 17.02 4.61
C VAL A 305 -0.91 17.44 3.57
N GLU A 306 -0.63 17.17 2.31
CA GLU A 306 -1.55 17.41 1.19
C GLU A 306 -2.19 16.09 0.77
N VAL A 307 -3.52 16.07 0.75
CA VAL A 307 -4.33 14.92 0.31
C VAL A 307 -5.02 15.27 -1.00
N SER A 308 -4.81 14.45 -2.02
CA SER A 308 -5.45 14.61 -3.34
C SER A 308 -5.93 13.28 -3.90
N ASP A 309 -6.87 13.33 -4.83
CA ASP A 309 -7.39 12.16 -5.56
C ASP A 309 -6.56 11.84 -6.83
N GLY A 310 -5.38 12.47 -6.95
CA GLY A 310 -4.50 12.44 -8.11
C GLY A 310 -4.69 13.63 -9.06
N ALA A 311 -5.86 14.26 -9.08
CA ALA A 311 -6.14 15.45 -9.90
C ALA A 311 -6.63 16.65 -9.08
N ASN A 312 -7.42 16.41 -8.04
CA ASN A 312 -8.09 17.42 -7.23
C ASN A 312 -7.72 17.25 -5.75
N PRO A 313 -7.69 18.36 -4.99
CA PRO A 313 -7.53 18.27 -3.54
C PRO A 313 -8.75 17.63 -2.87
N VAL A 314 -8.50 16.80 -1.85
CA VAL A 314 -9.54 16.15 -1.06
C VAL A 314 -9.72 16.90 0.24
N SER A 315 -10.78 17.71 0.33
CA SER A 315 -11.14 18.46 1.54
C SER A 315 -11.86 17.58 2.57
N GLY A 316 -11.64 17.82 3.86
CA GLY A 316 -12.28 17.10 4.97
C GLY A 316 -11.83 15.64 5.11
N ALA A 317 -10.71 15.25 4.51
CA ALA A 317 -10.08 13.95 4.80
C ALA A 317 -9.49 13.98 6.21
N SER A 318 -9.74 12.94 7.00
CA SER A 318 -9.10 12.79 8.31
C SER A 318 -7.65 12.40 8.12
N VAL A 319 -6.75 13.11 8.80
CA VAL A 319 -5.31 12.86 8.75
C VAL A 319 -4.82 12.54 10.16
N THR A 320 -4.14 11.40 10.29
CA THR A 320 -3.40 11.03 11.50
C THR A 320 -1.90 11.05 11.19
N VAL A 321 -1.10 11.52 12.15
CA VAL A 321 0.35 11.53 12.06
C VAL A 321 0.94 10.97 13.34
N HIS A 322 1.70 9.89 13.21
CA HIS A 322 2.33 9.17 14.31
C HIS A 322 3.85 9.34 14.21
N VAL A 323 4.43 10.07 15.16
CA VAL A 323 5.87 10.29 15.23
C VAL A 323 6.47 9.42 16.34
N VAL A 324 7.42 8.58 15.97
CA VAL A 324 8.16 7.68 16.85
C VAL A 324 9.62 8.13 16.94
N ASP A 325 10.15 8.22 18.16
CA ASP A 325 11.53 8.63 18.39
C ASP A 325 12.55 7.52 18.06
N ALA A 326 13.84 7.88 18.16
CA ALA A 326 14.95 6.96 17.94
C ALA A 326 15.03 5.78 18.92
N LEU A 327 14.21 5.76 19.98
CA LEU A 327 14.10 4.66 20.93
C LEU A 327 12.88 3.78 20.66
N GLY A 328 12.03 4.13 19.69
CA GLY A 328 10.80 3.42 19.39
C GLY A 328 9.61 3.88 20.23
N TYR A 329 9.72 4.96 21.00
CA TYR A 329 8.61 5.51 21.78
C TYR A 329 7.85 6.56 20.98
N THR A 330 6.53 6.62 21.15
CA THR A 330 5.71 7.68 20.57
C THR A 330 6.18 9.04 21.09
N ALA A 331 6.76 9.83 20.17
CA ALA A 331 7.19 11.19 20.45
C ALA A 331 6.00 12.16 20.39
N LYS A 332 5.14 11.99 19.38
CA LYS A 332 3.97 12.85 19.17
C LYS A 332 2.95 12.19 18.24
N ASP A 333 1.67 12.29 18.61
CA ASP A 333 0.55 11.97 17.73
C ASP A 333 -0.17 13.28 17.36
N PHE A 334 -0.60 13.39 16.10
CA PHE A 334 -1.46 14.45 15.61
C PHE A 334 -2.67 13.85 14.90
N THR A 335 -3.79 14.56 15.01
CA THR A 335 -5.03 14.25 14.30
C THR A 335 -5.63 15.55 13.79
N GLY A 336 -6.14 15.54 12.58
CA GLY A 336 -6.86 16.68 12.02
C GLY A 336 -7.64 16.33 10.77
N VAL A 337 -8.13 17.37 10.10
CA VAL A 337 -8.83 17.25 8.83
C VAL A 337 -8.25 18.23 7.82
N THR A 338 -8.24 17.84 6.55
CA THR A 338 -7.79 18.72 5.48
C THR A 338 -8.76 19.87 5.23
N ASP A 339 -8.21 21.05 4.90
CA ASP A 339 -8.98 22.23 4.52
C ASP A 339 -9.54 22.15 3.09
N SER A 340 -10.07 23.25 2.54
CA SER A 340 -10.62 23.30 1.18
C SER A 340 -9.58 23.10 0.07
N LYS A 341 -8.29 23.19 0.37
CA LYS A 341 -7.17 22.92 -0.52
C LYS A 341 -6.58 21.54 -0.33
N GLY A 342 -7.22 20.68 0.48
CA GLY A 342 -6.70 19.35 0.79
C GLY A 342 -5.47 19.39 1.71
N GLU A 343 -5.23 20.50 2.42
CA GLU A 343 -4.04 20.68 3.26
C GLU A 343 -4.38 20.49 4.74
N TYR A 344 -3.52 19.77 5.46
CA TYR A 344 -3.49 19.74 6.92
C TYR A 344 -2.10 20.17 7.40
N SER A 345 -2.05 21.30 8.11
CA SER A 345 -0.81 21.86 8.66
C SER A 345 -0.67 21.56 10.14
N LEU A 346 0.51 21.10 10.55
CA LEU A 346 0.83 20.82 11.95
C LEU A 346 2.23 21.32 12.30
N SER A 347 2.49 21.52 13.58
CA SER A 347 3.82 21.83 14.08
C SER A 347 4.05 21.32 15.50
N TRP A 348 5.30 21.02 15.84
CA TRP A 348 5.71 20.64 17.19
C TRP A 348 7.16 20.98 17.46
N THR A 349 7.49 21.07 18.75
CA THR A 349 8.88 21.20 19.19
C THR A 349 9.50 19.81 19.35
N ILE A 350 10.66 19.59 18.73
CA ILE A 350 11.50 18.43 19.03
C ILE A 350 12.11 18.66 20.41
N SER A 351 11.80 17.80 21.38
CA SER A 351 12.27 17.97 22.77
C SER A 351 13.79 18.15 22.82
N SER A 352 14.25 19.13 23.61
CA SER A 352 15.68 19.35 23.87
C SER A 352 16.38 18.12 24.47
N ASN A 353 15.60 17.27 25.15
CA ASN A 353 16.04 16.06 25.82
C ASN A 353 15.83 14.78 24.98
N SER A 354 15.32 14.91 23.74
CA SER A 354 15.15 13.75 22.88
C SER A 354 16.48 13.05 22.62
N LYS A 355 16.45 11.72 22.44
CA LYS A 355 17.65 10.99 22.06
C LYS A 355 17.95 11.27 20.58
N PRO A 356 19.17 11.69 20.21
CA PRO A 356 19.52 11.79 18.80
C PRO A 356 19.45 10.43 18.10
N GLY A 357 19.13 10.46 16.81
CA GLY A 357 18.93 9.28 15.97
C GLY A 357 17.74 9.46 15.04
N SER A 358 17.37 8.37 14.36
CA SER A 358 16.34 8.40 13.33
C SER A 358 14.94 8.33 13.94
N PHE A 359 14.13 9.33 13.65
CA PHE A 359 12.72 9.39 14.00
C PHE A 359 11.91 8.85 12.83
N GLN A 360 10.85 8.10 13.13
CA GLN A 360 9.94 7.53 12.14
C GLN A 360 8.62 8.29 12.19
N VAL A 361 8.06 8.58 11.02
CA VAL A 361 6.76 9.23 10.88
C VAL A 361 5.88 8.37 10.00
N GLY A 362 4.72 7.99 10.53
CA GLY A 362 3.63 7.40 9.74
C GLY A 362 2.49 8.39 9.60
N ILE A 363 1.92 8.45 8.40
CA ILE A 363 0.81 9.34 8.05
C ILE A 363 -0.27 8.52 7.37
N ASP A 364 -1.49 8.61 7.90
CA ASP A 364 -2.68 8.08 7.26
C ASP A 364 -3.61 9.22 6.89
N ALA A 365 -4.21 9.11 5.70
CA ALA A 365 -5.37 9.88 5.31
C ALA A 365 -6.51 8.95 4.97
N THR A 366 -7.66 9.20 5.59
CA THR A 366 -8.89 8.41 5.44
C THR A 366 -10.06 9.34 5.15
N LYS A 367 -11.00 8.85 4.34
CA LYS A 367 -12.26 9.54 4.05
C LYS A 367 -13.27 8.54 3.50
N ASP A 368 -14.52 8.65 3.93
CA ASP A 368 -15.59 7.81 3.40
C ASP A 368 -15.67 7.90 1.87
N GLY A 369 -15.70 6.73 1.22
CA GLY A 369 -15.76 6.60 -0.23
C GLY A 369 -14.42 6.77 -0.96
N PHE A 370 -13.30 6.79 -0.24
CA PHE A 370 -11.95 6.79 -0.81
C PHE A 370 -11.13 5.62 -0.27
N ILE A 371 -10.24 5.08 -1.11
CA ILE A 371 -9.17 4.19 -0.63
C ILE A 371 -8.19 5.04 0.21
N PRO A 372 -7.86 4.66 1.46
CA PRO A 372 -6.92 5.38 2.29
C PRO A 372 -5.57 5.56 1.62
N ALA A 373 -4.92 6.67 1.95
CA ALA A 373 -3.54 6.87 1.60
C ALA A 373 -2.68 6.75 2.85
N HIS A 374 -1.63 5.96 2.75
CA HIS A 374 -0.67 5.74 3.83
C HIS A 374 0.73 6.09 3.34
N LYS A 375 1.54 6.73 4.20
CA LYS A 375 2.92 7.06 3.88
C LYS A 375 3.80 7.12 5.13
N ASN A 376 4.92 6.42 5.06
CA ASN A 376 5.97 6.47 6.07
C ASN A 376 7.21 7.19 5.54
N PHE A 377 7.91 7.90 6.42
CA PHE A 377 9.25 8.43 6.16
C PHE A 377 10.03 8.58 7.47
N THR A 378 11.32 8.87 7.35
CA THR A 378 12.21 9.08 8.49
C THR A 378 12.96 10.40 8.39
N PHE A 379 13.34 10.98 9.53
CA PHE A 379 14.26 12.11 9.60
C PHE A 379 15.19 11.96 10.81
N ASP A 380 16.39 12.53 10.73
CA ASP A 380 17.38 12.39 11.81
C ASP A 380 17.35 13.60 12.75
N VAL A 381 17.33 13.32 14.06
CA VAL A 381 17.42 14.32 15.12
C VAL A 381 18.84 14.35 15.69
N VAL A 382 19.43 15.55 15.82
CA VAL A 382 20.82 15.78 16.26
C VAL A 382 20.98 16.64 17.49
#